data_AF-A0A0L9UWZ0-F1
#
_entry.id   AF-A0A0L9UWZ0-F1
#
_cell.length_a   1.000
_cell.length_b   1.000
_cell.length_c   1.000
_cell.angle_alpha   90.00
_cell.angle_beta   90.00
_cell.angle_gamma   90.00
#
_symmetry.space_group_name_H-M   'P 1'
#
loop_
_entity.id
_entity.type
_entity.pdbx_description
1 polymer ?
#
loop_
_entity_poly.entity_id
_entity_poly.type
_entity_poly.pdbx_seq_one_letter_code
_entity_poly.pdbx_strand_id
1 'polypeptide(L)'
;QDPQSKNWWLNIDGRDIGYYPGEIFWNMASGDRVGWGGRTKTPAGLPSPQMGSGNLPDGNFQHAAYFKGMAFTDDERDIEPNKHDTETSIDNSDCFDLDFYYDNHGFGDSLQYGGPGGVCGD
;
A
#
# COMPACT_ATOMS: atom_id res chain seq x y z
N GLN A 1 12.30 -10.18 -5.35
CA GLN A 1 13.78 -10.19 -5.48
C GLN A 1 14.15 -11.07 -6.66
N ASP A 2 15.17 -10.68 -7.43
CA ASP A 2 15.73 -11.52 -8.50
C ASP A 2 16.32 -12.82 -7.92
N PRO A 3 15.89 -14.01 -8.35
CA PRO A 3 16.38 -15.27 -7.78
C PRO A 3 17.88 -15.50 -7.98
N GLN A 4 18.46 -14.97 -9.07
CA GLN A 4 19.84 -15.21 -9.49
C GLN A 4 20.80 -14.18 -8.91
N SER A 5 20.50 -12.89 -9.08
CA SER A 5 21.36 -11.78 -8.69
C SER A 5 21.11 -11.29 -7.27
N LYS A 6 19.97 -11.69 -6.66
CA LYS A 6 19.50 -11.23 -5.34
C LYS A 6 19.22 -9.72 -5.24
N ASN A 7 19.16 -9.05 -6.39
CA ASN A 7 18.84 -7.64 -6.47
C ASN A 7 17.32 -7.42 -6.53
N TRP A 8 16.90 -6.20 -6.26
CA TRP A 8 15.51 -5.79 -6.36
C TRP A 8 15.32 -4.94 -7.61
N TRP A 9 14.19 -5.08 -8.31
CA TRP A 9 13.84 -4.21 -9.42
C TRP A 9 12.44 -3.66 -9.22
N LEU A 10 12.22 -2.44 -9.72
CA LEU A 10 10.91 -1.84 -9.81
C LEU A 10 10.53 -1.76 -11.28
N ASN A 11 9.45 -2.45 -11.67
CA ASN A 11 8.88 -2.39 -13.00
C ASN A 11 7.46 -1.80 -12.92
N ILE A 12 7.14 -0.88 -13.81
CA ILE A 12 5.80 -0.29 -13.94
C ILE A 12 5.40 -0.38 -15.40
N ASP A 13 4.30 -1.07 -15.69
CA ASP A 13 3.76 -1.25 -17.05
C ASP A 13 4.80 -1.75 -18.07
N GLY A 14 5.62 -2.73 -17.66
CA GLY A 14 6.68 -3.29 -18.50
C GLY A 14 7.91 -2.40 -18.64
N ARG A 15 7.97 -1.26 -17.94
CA ARG A 15 9.17 -0.41 -17.88
C ARG A 15 9.91 -0.58 -16.57
N ASP A 16 11.17 -0.98 -16.66
CA ASP A 16 12.08 -1.00 -15.53
C ASP A 16 12.41 0.43 -15.11
N ILE A 17 11.96 0.80 -13.91
CA ILE A 17 12.20 2.10 -13.29
C ILE A 17 13.56 2.11 -12.59
N GLY A 18 13.99 0.97 -12.06
CA GLY A 18 15.26 0.87 -11.36
C GLY A 18 15.64 -0.55 -10.98
N TYR A 19 16.94 -0.72 -10.76
CA TYR A 19 17.56 -1.95 -10.28
C TYR A 19 18.43 -1.59 -9.07
N TYR A 20 18.16 -2.24 -7.94
CA TYR A 20 18.71 -1.92 -6.64
C TYR A 20 19.51 -3.12 -6.13
N PRO A 21 20.83 -2.96 -5.90
CA PRO A 21 21.66 -4.03 -5.39
C PRO A 21 21.12 -4.63 -4.09
N GLY A 22 21.16 -5.96 -3.92
CA GLY A 22 20.77 -6.59 -2.66
C GLY A 22 21.62 -6.09 -1.48
N GLU A 23 22.89 -5.75 -1.74
CA GLU A 23 23.87 -5.31 -0.74
C GLU A 23 23.51 -4.01 0.00
N ILE A 24 22.69 -3.14 -0.61
CA ILE A 24 22.24 -1.90 0.06
C ILE A 24 21.08 -2.16 1.04
N PHE A 25 20.52 -3.37 1.06
CA PHE A 25 19.50 -3.82 1.99
C PHE A 25 20.08 -4.85 2.97
N TRP A 26 20.77 -4.36 4.01
CA TRP A 26 21.47 -5.19 5.00
C TRP A 26 20.58 -6.16 5.78
N ASN A 27 19.26 -5.99 5.78
CA ASN A 27 18.28 -6.81 6.47
C ASN A 27 17.08 -7.26 5.61
N MET A 28 17.16 -7.20 4.27
CA MET A 28 16.11 -7.70 3.38
C MET A 28 16.62 -8.82 2.46
N ALA A 29 17.15 -9.88 3.06
CA ALA A 29 17.50 -11.09 2.33
C ALA A 29 16.24 -11.79 1.77
N SER A 30 15.11 -11.65 2.46
CA SER A 30 13.75 -12.04 2.06
C SER A 30 12.78 -10.87 2.30
N GLY A 31 11.58 -10.96 1.71
CA GLY A 31 10.45 -10.11 2.09
C GLY A 31 9.46 -10.93 2.91
N ASP A 32 9.19 -10.52 4.14
CA ASP A 32 8.31 -11.28 5.06
C ASP A 32 6.87 -10.74 5.08
N ARG A 33 6.66 -9.53 4.54
CA ARG A 33 5.36 -8.85 4.46
C ARG A 33 5.28 -8.05 3.16
N VAL A 34 4.09 -8.01 2.59
CA VAL A 34 3.70 -7.09 1.51
C VAL A 34 2.52 -6.25 2.01
N GLY A 35 2.41 -5.02 1.51
CA GLY A 35 1.32 -4.14 1.92
C GLY A 35 0.99 -3.11 0.86
N TRP A 36 -0.24 -2.64 0.92
CA TRP A 36 -0.78 -1.57 0.10
C TRP A 36 -1.33 -0.49 1.02
N GLY A 37 -1.27 0.76 0.58
CA GLY A 37 -1.79 1.88 1.37
C GLY A 37 -1.18 3.21 0.95
N GLY A 38 -1.23 4.16 1.88
CA GLY A 38 -0.72 5.51 1.69
C GLY A 38 -0.02 6.04 2.92
N ARG A 39 0.86 7.02 2.73
CA ARG A 39 1.52 7.74 3.81
C ARG A 39 1.62 9.21 3.45
N THR A 40 1.34 10.07 4.43
CA THR A 40 1.64 11.49 4.39
C THR A 40 2.84 11.79 5.27
N LYS A 41 3.54 12.89 4.98
CA LYS A 41 4.61 13.40 5.83
C LYS A 41 4.46 14.90 5.95
N THR A 42 4.48 15.39 7.20
CA THR A 42 4.46 16.82 7.51
C THR A 42 5.52 17.11 8.57
N PRO A 43 6.11 18.33 8.62
CA PRO A 43 6.91 18.75 9.76
C PRO A 43 6.10 18.76 11.06
N ALA A 44 6.76 18.43 12.18
CA ALA A 44 6.13 18.46 13.50
C ALA A 44 5.48 19.81 13.80
N GLY A 45 4.27 19.78 14.38
CA GLY A 45 3.48 20.97 14.69
C GLY A 45 2.79 21.65 13.48
N LEU A 46 2.95 21.14 12.26
CA LEU A 46 2.15 21.57 11.11
C LEU A 46 1.04 20.55 10.81
N PRO A 47 -0.13 21.00 10.30
CA PRO A 47 -1.16 20.07 9.86
C PRO A 47 -0.64 19.10 8.80
N SER A 48 -1.03 17.83 8.91
CA SER A 48 -0.80 16.84 7.87
C SER A 48 -1.59 17.21 6.62
N PRO A 49 -1.02 17.03 5.41
CA PRO A 49 -1.76 17.22 4.19
C PRO A 49 -2.84 16.13 4.05
N GLN A 50 -3.81 16.37 3.17
CA GLN A 50 -4.77 15.34 2.78
C GLN A 50 -4.07 14.14 2.13
N MET A 51 -4.61 12.95 2.32
CA MET A 51 -4.14 11.72 1.68
C MET A 51 -5.09 11.33 0.54
N GLY A 52 -4.51 11.06 -0.65
CA GLY A 52 -5.31 10.76 -1.84
C GLY A 52 -6.18 11.95 -2.25
N SER A 53 -7.47 11.71 -2.39
CA SER A 53 -8.48 12.73 -2.70
C SER A 53 -8.89 13.58 -1.50
N GLY A 54 -8.51 13.20 -0.28
CA GLY A 54 -8.96 13.82 0.97
C GLY A 54 -10.25 13.22 1.55
N ASN A 55 -10.90 12.29 0.85
CA ASN A 55 -12.05 11.56 1.38
C ASN A 55 -11.58 10.35 2.20
N LEU A 56 -12.32 10.07 3.27
CA LEU A 56 -12.23 8.78 3.97
C LEU A 56 -12.88 7.68 3.11
N PRO A 57 -12.49 6.41 3.31
CA PRO A 57 -13.18 5.26 2.72
C PRO A 57 -14.69 5.30 3.02
N ASP A 58 -15.50 5.09 2.00
CA ASP A 58 -16.96 5.11 2.10
C ASP A 58 -17.63 4.04 1.22
N GLY A 59 -16.84 3.15 0.63
CA GLY A 59 -17.28 2.13 -0.32
C GLY A 59 -17.51 2.65 -1.75
N ASN A 60 -17.46 3.96 -2.00
CA ASN A 60 -17.54 4.53 -3.33
C ASN A 60 -16.15 4.77 -3.93
N PHE A 61 -15.74 3.92 -4.86
CA PHE A 61 -14.42 3.96 -5.50
C PHE A 61 -14.19 5.18 -6.41
N GLN A 62 -15.15 6.10 -6.49
CA GLN A 62 -14.97 7.42 -7.11
C GLN A 62 -14.62 8.52 -6.11
N HIS A 63 -14.73 8.27 -4.81
CA HIS A 63 -14.53 9.28 -3.76
C HIS A 63 -13.15 9.20 -3.11
N ALA A 64 -12.78 8.05 -2.54
CA ALA A 64 -11.49 7.83 -1.90
C ALA A 64 -10.44 7.29 -2.89
N ALA A 65 -9.16 7.41 -2.53
CA ALA A 65 -8.11 6.72 -3.29
C ALA A 65 -8.19 5.21 -3.03
N TYR A 66 -7.77 4.40 -4.00
CA TYR A 66 -7.92 2.96 -3.91
C TYR A 66 -6.83 2.17 -4.65
N PHE A 67 -6.65 0.92 -4.22
CA PHE A 67 -6.01 -0.14 -4.98
C PHE A 67 -7.06 -1.20 -5.34
N LYS A 68 -6.92 -1.82 -6.51
CA LYS A 68 -7.81 -2.88 -7.00
C LYS A 68 -7.00 -3.99 -7.67
N GLY A 69 -7.55 -5.20 -7.70
CA GLY A 69 -6.86 -6.38 -8.23
C GLY A 69 -5.53 -6.63 -7.53
N MET A 70 -5.54 -6.52 -6.20
CA MET A 70 -4.32 -6.69 -5.40
C MET A 70 -3.90 -8.15 -5.38
N ALA A 71 -2.64 -8.40 -5.71
CA ALA A 71 -2.02 -9.70 -5.64
C ALA A 71 -0.50 -9.52 -5.46
N PHE A 72 0.17 -10.55 -4.96
CA PHE A 72 1.62 -10.62 -4.85
C PHE A 72 2.10 -12.02 -5.24
N THR A 73 3.32 -12.11 -5.76
CA THR A 73 3.87 -13.40 -6.22
C THR A 73 4.86 -13.95 -5.18
N ASP A 74 4.66 -15.20 -4.78
CA ASP A 74 5.62 -15.99 -3.99
C ASP A 74 5.96 -17.28 -4.75
N ASP A 75 7.25 -17.58 -4.91
CA ASP A 75 7.77 -18.78 -5.59
C ASP A 75 6.96 -19.20 -6.84
N GLU A 76 6.69 -18.24 -7.74
CA GLU A 76 5.98 -18.37 -9.02
C GLU A 76 4.44 -18.45 -8.97
N ARG A 77 3.81 -18.27 -7.81
CA ARG A 77 2.34 -18.21 -7.70
C ARG A 77 1.87 -16.81 -7.32
N ASP A 78 0.89 -16.32 -8.05
CA ASP A 78 0.14 -15.13 -7.64
C ASP A 78 -0.80 -15.51 -6.49
N ILE A 79 -0.70 -14.75 -5.41
CA ILE A 79 -1.45 -14.90 -4.16
C ILE A 79 -2.26 -13.64 -3.95
N GLU A 80 -3.57 -13.81 -3.79
CA GLU A 80 -4.49 -12.75 -3.41
C GLU A 80 -4.46 -12.54 -1.89
N PRO A 81 -4.56 -11.30 -1.39
CA PRO A 81 -4.63 -11.04 0.04
C PRO A 81 -5.85 -11.72 0.67
N ASN A 82 -5.63 -12.61 1.63
CA ASN A 82 -6.74 -13.26 2.33
C ASN A 82 -7.02 -12.59 3.69
N LYS A 83 -8.25 -12.71 4.17
CA LYS A 83 -8.70 -12.09 5.42
C LYS A 83 -8.03 -12.58 6.71
N HIS A 84 -7.40 -13.75 6.66
CA HIS A 84 -6.78 -14.38 7.83
C HIS A 84 -5.32 -13.98 8.00
N ASP A 85 -4.68 -13.59 6.89
CA ASP A 85 -3.26 -13.25 6.81
C ASP A 85 -3.03 -11.76 6.49
N THR A 86 -4.10 -10.95 6.48
CA THR A 86 -4.04 -9.50 6.25
C THR A 86 -4.24 -8.73 7.55
N GLU A 87 -3.35 -7.79 7.83
CA GLU A 87 -3.42 -6.86 8.96
C GLU A 87 -3.69 -5.43 8.44
N THR A 88 -4.61 -4.71 9.10
CA THR A 88 -4.82 -3.27 8.85
C THR A 88 -4.04 -2.45 9.88
N SER A 89 -3.30 -1.44 9.42
CA SER A 89 -2.58 -0.50 10.27
C SER A 89 -2.96 0.94 9.91
N ILE A 90 -3.46 1.69 10.88
CA ILE A 90 -3.86 3.10 10.74
C ILE A 90 -3.20 3.88 11.87
N ASP A 91 -2.37 4.86 11.51
CA ASP A 91 -1.60 5.65 12.49
C ASP A 91 -2.52 6.60 13.29
N ASN A 92 -3.50 7.22 12.64
CA ASN A 92 -4.51 8.08 13.28
C ASN A 92 -5.85 8.04 12.53
N SER A 93 -6.84 7.35 13.11
CA SER A 93 -8.19 7.18 12.54
C SER A 93 -9.02 8.46 12.46
N ASP A 94 -8.68 9.50 13.21
CA ASP A 94 -9.38 10.79 13.12
C ASP A 94 -8.98 11.57 11.86
N CYS A 95 -7.85 11.20 11.24
CA CYS A 95 -7.29 11.89 10.09
C CYS A 95 -7.32 11.08 8.81
N PHE A 96 -7.02 9.80 8.92
CA PHE A 96 -6.86 8.89 7.81
C PHE A 96 -7.49 7.56 8.16
N ASP A 97 -8.01 6.88 7.15
CA ASP A 97 -8.63 5.58 7.35
C ASP A 97 -8.39 4.69 6.12
N LEU A 98 -8.57 3.39 6.32
CA LEU A 98 -8.36 2.35 5.33
C LEU A 98 -9.39 1.24 5.52
N ASP A 99 -10.15 0.97 4.45
CA ASP A 99 -11.08 -0.14 4.41
C ASP A 99 -10.72 -1.13 3.29
N PHE A 100 -10.81 -2.41 3.62
CA PHE A 100 -10.61 -3.50 2.68
C PHE A 100 -11.95 -4.06 2.21
N TYR A 101 -12.06 -4.33 0.91
CA TYR A 101 -13.25 -4.84 0.26
C TYR A 101 -12.92 -6.10 -0.54
N TYR A 102 -13.53 -7.22 -0.16
CA TYR A 102 -13.42 -8.51 -0.86
C TYR A 102 -14.40 -8.57 -2.03
N ASP A 103 -13.91 -8.95 -3.21
CA ASP A 103 -14.70 -9.12 -4.45
C ASP A 103 -15.85 -8.11 -4.63
N ASN A 104 -15.53 -6.82 -4.55
CA ASN A 104 -16.53 -5.77 -4.58
C ASN A 104 -16.76 -5.26 -6.01
N HIS A 105 -17.96 -5.45 -6.56
CA HIS A 105 -18.40 -4.88 -7.85
C HIS A 105 -17.45 -5.13 -9.04
N GLY A 106 -16.73 -6.26 -9.07
CA GLY A 106 -15.79 -6.60 -10.15
C GLY A 106 -14.43 -5.90 -10.07
N PHE A 107 -14.11 -5.27 -8.93
CA PHE A 107 -12.78 -4.69 -8.66
C PHE A 107 -11.77 -5.74 -8.14
N GLY A 108 -12.21 -6.98 -7.90
CA GLY A 108 -11.45 -7.97 -7.17
C GLY A 108 -11.20 -7.52 -5.73
N ASP A 109 -10.22 -8.14 -5.08
CA ASP A 109 -9.77 -7.67 -3.77
C ASP A 109 -9.16 -6.28 -3.88
N SER A 110 -9.71 -5.38 -3.10
CA SER A 110 -9.48 -3.94 -3.21
C SER A 110 -9.41 -3.27 -1.85
N LEU A 111 -8.74 -2.13 -1.79
CA LEU A 111 -8.69 -1.30 -0.59
C LEU A 111 -9.00 0.14 -0.97
N GLN A 112 -9.73 0.83 -0.11
CA GLN A 112 -9.81 2.29 -0.13
C GLN A 112 -8.97 2.85 1.00
N TYR A 113 -8.32 3.98 0.75
CA TYR A 113 -7.52 4.70 1.73
C TYR A 113 -7.60 6.19 1.46
N GLY A 114 -7.45 6.98 2.52
CA GLY A 114 -7.43 8.43 2.38
C GLY A 114 -7.83 9.14 3.66
N GLY A 115 -8.07 10.44 3.53
CA GLY A 115 -8.59 11.26 4.60
C GLY A 115 -8.14 12.72 4.50
N PRO A 116 -8.83 13.63 5.20
CA PRO A 116 -8.66 15.07 5.03
C PRO A 116 -7.30 15.58 5.55
N GLY A 117 -6.60 14.79 6.37
CA GLY A 117 -5.45 15.29 7.12
C GLY A 117 -5.88 16.25 8.23
N GLY A 118 -5.00 17.19 8.60
CA GLY A 118 -5.24 18.08 9.74
C GLY A 118 -4.29 17.81 10.91
N VAL A 119 -4.79 17.91 12.14
CA VAL A 119 -3.97 17.74 13.35
C VAL A 119 -3.92 16.26 13.71
N CYS A 120 -3.00 15.52 13.08
CA CYS A 120 -2.98 14.05 13.10
C CYS A 120 -1.99 13.45 14.11
N GLY A 121 -1.41 14.26 14.98
CA GLY A 121 -0.28 13.84 15.80
C GLY A 121 1.04 13.83 15.01
N ASP A 122 2.15 13.77 15.73
CA ASP A 122 3.52 13.86 15.20
C ASP A 122 4.04 12.56 14.61
#